data_AF-A0AAV6ND93-F1
#
_entry.id   AF-A0AAV6ND93-F1
#
_cell.length_a   1.000
_cell.length_b   1.000
_cell.length_c   1.000
_cell.angle_alpha   90.00
_cell.angle_beta   90.00
_cell.angle_gamma   90.00
#
_symmetry.space_group_name_H-M   'P 1'
#
loop_
_entity.id
_entity.type
_entity.pdbx_description
1 polymer ?
#
loop_
_entity_poly.entity_id
_entity_poly.type
_entity_poly.pdbx_seq_one_letter_code
_entity_poly.pdbx_strand_id
1 'polypeptide(L)'
;MANIANGRHSGNCVSLLRVNSANSSQSNMLILQESCTDSTGSYVVYAPVDTVAMNVVLSGCDPDYVALLPSGFAILPDGPAGSNGGGILEVGSGGSLITVAFQILVDSVPTARLSIGSVATVNSLIKCTVERIRAAVMRETHD
;
A
#
# COMPACT_ATOMS: atom_id res chain seq x y z
N MET A 1 -16.20 -8.22 2.00
CA MET A 1 -15.43 -7.08 1.47
C MET A 1 -16.46 -6.01 1.12
N ALA A 2 -16.36 -4.83 1.71
CA ALA A 2 -17.19 -3.68 1.32
C ALA A 2 -16.29 -2.74 0.52
N ASN A 3 -16.72 -2.29 -0.66
CA ASN A 3 -15.95 -1.34 -1.46
C ASN A 3 -16.85 -0.25 -2.04
N ILE A 4 -16.22 0.89 -2.32
CA ILE A 4 -16.82 2.06 -2.98
C ILE A 4 -15.89 2.40 -4.13
N ALA A 5 -16.42 2.47 -5.35
CA ALA A 5 -15.63 2.86 -6.51
C ALA A 5 -15.13 4.30 -6.35
N ASN A 6 -13.85 4.55 -6.66
CA ASN A 6 -13.24 5.88 -6.57
C ASN A 6 -12.78 6.35 -7.97
N GLY A 7 -13.49 7.29 -8.58
CA GLY A 7 -13.11 7.87 -9.87
C GLY A 7 -13.62 7.09 -11.10
N ARG A 8 -12.91 7.24 -12.23
CA ARG A 8 -13.39 6.82 -13.56
C ARG A 8 -13.01 5.39 -13.96
N HIS A 9 -11.94 4.83 -13.40
CA HIS A 9 -11.50 3.47 -13.73
C HIS A 9 -12.18 2.45 -12.81
N SER A 10 -12.68 1.35 -13.38
CA SER A 10 -13.42 0.31 -12.66
C SER A 10 -12.59 -0.45 -11.62
N GLY A 11 -11.26 -0.36 -11.68
CA GLY A 11 -10.35 -0.95 -10.70
C GLY A 11 -10.07 -0.04 -9.49
N ASN A 12 -10.47 1.22 -9.55
CA ASN A 12 -10.20 2.17 -8.48
C ASN A 12 -11.30 2.07 -7.42
N CYS A 13 -10.92 1.78 -6.19
CA CYS A 13 -11.87 1.62 -5.11
C CYS A 13 -11.25 1.87 -3.75
N VAL A 14 -12.09 2.32 -2.83
CA VAL A 14 -11.83 2.28 -1.40
C VAL A 14 -12.53 1.05 -0.84
N SER A 15 -11.80 0.19 -0.17
CA SER A 15 -12.25 -1.09 0.36
C SER A 15 -11.99 -1.20 1.86
N LEU A 16 -12.94 -1.77 2.59
CA LEU A 16 -12.76 -2.23 3.96
C LEU A 16 -12.56 -3.74 3.95
N LEU A 17 -11.36 -4.17 4.32
CA LEU A 17 -10.96 -5.56 4.40
C LEU A 17 -10.95 -6.01 5.87
N ARG A 18 -11.51 -7.18 6.15
CA ARG A 18 -11.43 -7.79 7.48
C ARG A 18 -10.32 -8.83 7.48
N VAL A 19 -9.38 -8.72 8.42
CA VAL A 19 -8.32 -9.71 8.59
C VAL A 19 -8.88 -10.89 9.39
N ASN A 20 -9.19 -11.99 8.70
CA ASN A 20 -9.72 -13.19 9.35
C ASN A 20 -8.56 -14.08 9.84
N SER A 21 -7.98 -13.74 10.98
CA SER A 21 -6.94 -14.55 11.62
C SER A 21 -7.58 -15.64 12.49
N ALA A 22 -7.02 -16.86 12.49
CA ALA A 22 -7.46 -17.96 13.34
C ALA A 22 -7.31 -17.65 14.85
N ASN A 23 -6.58 -16.60 15.19
CA ASN A 23 -6.42 -16.09 16.54
C ASN A 23 -7.46 -14.97 16.79
N SER A 24 -8.48 -15.29 17.59
CA SER A 24 -9.65 -14.45 17.89
C SER A 24 -9.32 -13.05 18.45
N SER A 25 -8.13 -12.83 18.99
CA SER A 25 -7.69 -11.55 19.58
C SER A 25 -7.20 -10.50 18.58
N GLN A 26 -6.95 -10.85 17.31
CA GLN A 26 -6.64 -9.88 16.23
C GLN A 26 -7.85 -9.54 15.35
N SER A 27 -9.03 -10.10 15.66
CA SER A 27 -10.24 -9.98 14.83
C SER A 27 -10.91 -8.59 14.87
N ASN A 28 -10.42 -7.68 15.70
CA ASN A 28 -10.98 -6.33 15.86
C ASN A 28 -10.39 -5.28 14.92
N MET A 29 -9.44 -5.62 14.05
CA MET A 29 -8.87 -4.67 13.08
C MET A 29 -9.42 -4.88 11.67
N LEU A 30 -9.78 -3.77 11.04
CA LEU A 30 -10.07 -3.66 9.60
C LEU A 30 -8.88 -3.00 8.91
N ILE A 31 -8.73 -3.27 7.62
CA ILE A 31 -7.81 -2.53 6.75
C ILE A 31 -8.67 -1.66 5.85
N LEU A 32 -8.53 -0.34 5.99
CA LEU A 32 -9.05 0.62 5.03
C LEU A 32 -8.02 0.75 3.92
N GLN A 33 -8.36 0.34 2.71
CA GLN A 33 -7.46 0.31 1.56
C GLN A 33 -8.04 1.08 0.40
N GLU A 34 -7.28 2.00 -0.16
CA GLU A 34 -7.54 2.63 -1.44
C GLU A 34 -6.59 2.05 -2.50
N SER A 35 -7.14 1.64 -3.63
CA SER A 35 -6.38 1.32 -4.84
C SER A 35 -6.80 2.24 -5.96
N CYS A 36 -5.81 2.73 -6.72
CA CYS A 36 -6.04 3.58 -7.87
C CYS A 36 -5.01 3.30 -8.96
N THR A 37 -5.47 3.34 -10.20
CA THR A 37 -4.67 3.27 -11.41
C THR A 37 -5.14 4.35 -12.37
N ASP A 38 -4.19 5.06 -12.96
CA ASP A 38 -4.40 6.01 -14.05
C ASP A 38 -3.27 5.94 -15.08
N SER A 39 -3.22 6.89 -16.02
CA SER A 39 -2.21 6.96 -17.08
C SER A 39 -0.79 7.26 -16.57
N THR A 40 -0.64 7.74 -15.34
CA THR A 40 0.63 8.14 -14.72
C THR A 40 1.21 7.06 -13.82
N GLY A 41 0.36 6.18 -13.28
CA GLY A 41 0.82 5.09 -12.42
C GLY A 41 -0.30 4.36 -11.71
N SER A 42 0.08 3.51 -10.77
CA SER A 42 -0.84 2.80 -9.89
C SER A 42 -0.36 2.88 -8.45
N TYR A 43 -1.27 3.02 -7.50
CA TYR A 43 -0.94 2.96 -6.08
C TYR A 43 -1.94 2.12 -5.30
N VAL A 44 -1.44 1.62 -4.17
CA VAL A 44 -2.26 1.03 -3.11
C VAL A 44 -1.82 1.67 -1.81
N VAL A 45 -2.75 2.36 -1.15
CA VAL A 45 -2.56 2.96 0.17
C VAL A 45 -3.53 2.29 1.12
N TYR A 46 -3.07 1.90 2.30
CA TYR A 46 -3.88 1.24 3.29
C TYR A 46 -3.51 1.68 4.71
N ALA A 47 -4.48 1.62 5.62
CA ALA A 47 -4.29 1.88 7.04
C ALA A 47 -5.04 0.83 7.86
N PRO A 48 -4.42 0.27 8.92
CA PRO A 48 -5.16 -0.51 9.90
C PRO A 48 -6.07 0.43 10.71
N VAL A 49 -7.30 -0.01 10.94
CA VAL A 49 -8.33 0.75 11.67
C VAL A 49 -9.02 -0.18 12.65
N ASP A 50 -9.31 0.32 13.86
CA ASP A 50 -10.12 -0.43 14.81
C ASP A 50 -11.59 -0.53 14.34
N THR A 51 -12.20 -1.70 14.49
CA THR A 51 -13.58 -1.97 14.04
C THR A 51 -14.60 -1.12 14.80
N VAL A 52 -14.37 -0.87 16.09
CA VAL A 52 -15.26 -0.04 16.91
C VAL A 52 -15.15 1.41 16.46
N ALA A 53 -13.93 1.91 16.27
CA ALA A 53 -13.69 3.25 15.73
C ALA A 53 -14.35 3.44 14.35
N MET A 54 -14.19 2.46 13.46
CA MET A 54 -14.80 2.52 12.12
C MET A 54 -16.33 2.48 12.16
N ASN A 55 -16.94 1.69 13.06
CA ASN A 55 -18.39 1.66 13.24
C ASN A 55 -18.93 3.01 13.74
N VAL A 56 -18.20 3.69 14.62
CA VAL A 56 -18.55 5.02 15.11
C VAL A 56 -18.54 6.03 13.95
N VAL A 57 -17.49 6.04 13.12
CA VAL A 57 -17.42 6.92 11.94
C VAL A 57 -18.54 6.59 10.94
N LEU A 58 -18.79 5.31 10.67
CA LEU A 58 -19.88 4.88 9.79
C LEU A 58 -21.28 5.24 10.33
N SER A 59 -21.41 5.47 11.64
CA SER A 59 -22.64 5.97 12.26
C SER A 59 -22.85 7.48 12.13
N GLY A 60 -21.92 8.20 11.49
CA GLY A 60 -22.00 9.65 11.28
C GLY A 60 -21.31 10.49 12.36
N CYS A 61 -20.47 9.88 13.20
CA CYS A 61 -19.64 10.61 14.16
C CYS A 61 -18.37 11.18 13.51
N ASP A 62 -17.64 12.00 14.27
CA ASP A 62 -16.44 12.69 13.81
C ASP A 62 -15.28 11.71 13.47
N PRO A 63 -14.75 11.72 12.23
CA PRO A 63 -13.65 10.87 11.82
C PRO A 63 -12.28 11.27 12.41
N ASP A 64 -12.12 12.46 12.97
CA ASP A 64 -10.82 12.96 13.47
C ASP A 64 -10.27 12.17 14.66
N TYR A 65 -11.13 11.41 15.35
CA TYR A 65 -10.72 10.54 16.46
C TYR A 65 -10.05 9.23 16.01
N VAL A 66 -10.08 8.90 14.71
CA VAL A 66 -9.51 7.67 14.19
C VAL A 66 -8.02 7.86 13.90
N ALA A 67 -7.17 7.31 14.77
CA ALA A 67 -5.74 7.25 14.52
C ALA A 67 -5.43 6.29 13.36
N LEU A 68 -4.99 6.84 12.23
CA LEU A 68 -4.56 6.07 11.06
C LEU A 68 -3.05 6.11 10.90
N LEU A 69 -2.47 4.97 10.57
CA LEU A 69 -1.07 4.83 10.19
C LEU A 69 -0.99 4.36 8.74
N PRO A 70 -1.14 5.29 7.76
CA PRO A 70 -1.13 4.95 6.35
C PRO A 70 0.20 4.36 5.93
N SER A 71 0.12 3.29 5.16
CA SER A 71 1.25 2.61 4.52
C SER A 71 0.82 2.21 3.11
N GLY A 72 1.78 2.00 2.22
CA GLY A 72 1.42 1.68 0.85
C GLY A 72 2.59 1.72 -0.11
N PHE A 73 2.25 1.61 -1.39
CA PHE A 73 3.22 1.70 -2.47
C PHE A 73 2.60 2.32 -3.71
N ALA A 74 3.46 2.90 -4.54
CA ALA A 74 3.14 3.39 -5.87
C ALA A 74 4.09 2.76 -6.89
N ILE A 75 3.56 2.42 -8.05
CA ILE A 75 4.28 1.87 -9.20
C ILE A 75 4.07 2.85 -10.35
N LEU A 76 5.17 3.44 -10.82
CA LEU A 76 5.18 4.38 -11.93
C LEU A 76 5.98 3.79 -13.09
N PRO A 77 5.61 4.06 -14.34
CA PRO A 77 6.42 3.65 -15.49
C PRO A 77 7.77 4.38 -15.45
N ASP A 78 8.86 3.64 -15.72
CA ASP A 78 10.19 4.22 -15.90
C ASP A 78 10.54 4.25 -17.39
N GLY A 79 10.58 5.45 -17.95
CA GLY A 79 10.87 5.72 -19.37
C GLY A 79 9.64 5.97 -20.25
N PRO A 80 9.83 6.47 -21.48
CA PRO A 80 8.74 6.77 -22.41
C PRO A 80 8.00 5.48 -22.82
N ALA A 81 6.67 5.53 -22.74
CA ALA A 81 5.79 4.46 -23.21
C ALA A 81 5.84 4.37 -24.75
N GLY A 82 6.82 3.64 -25.28
CA GLY A 82 6.94 3.31 -26.69
C GLY A 82 7.39 4.46 -27.59
N SER A 83 8.70 4.53 -27.86
CA SER A 83 9.15 5.06 -29.15
C SER A 83 9.33 3.90 -30.13
N ASN A 84 8.28 3.60 -30.89
CA ASN A 84 8.43 2.92 -32.19
C ASN A 84 8.81 3.93 -33.30
N GLY A 85 9.41 5.07 -32.95
CA GLY A 85 9.91 6.07 -33.89
C GLY A 85 11.43 5.98 -33.97
N GLY A 86 11.92 5.45 -35.09
CA GLY A 86 13.32 5.07 -35.31
C GLY A 86 14.40 6.05 -34.85
N GLY A 87 15.49 5.47 -34.33
CA GLY A 87 16.81 6.09 -34.32
C GLY A 87 17.54 6.02 -32.99
N ILE A 88 18.58 5.17 -32.95
CA ILE A 88 19.76 5.19 -32.06
C ILE A 88 19.61 4.46 -30.70
N LEU A 89 20.11 3.22 -30.71
CA LEU A 89 20.89 2.48 -29.71
C LEU A 89 20.51 2.54 -28.20
N GLU A 90 20.01 1.40 -27.70
CA GLU A 90 20.42 0.76 -26.43
C GLU A 90 20.51 1.68 -25.19
N VAL A 91 19.36 2.22 -24.74
CA VAL A 91 19.15 2.56 -23.32
C VAL A 91 17.84 1.89 -22.91
N GLY A 92 17.89 1.04 -21.89
CA GLY A 92 16.89 0.04 -21.51
C GLY A 92 15.44 0.46 -21.72
N SER A 93 14.76 -0.23 -22.64
CA SER A 93 13.35 -0.05 -22.96
C SER A 93 12.46 -0.59 -21.82
N GLY A 94 11.89 0.32 -21.03
CA GLY A 94 10.72 0.07 -20.19
C GLY A 94 11.01 -0.62 -18.86
N GLY A 95 10.92 0.16 -17.78
CA GLY A 95 10.95 -0.32 -16.41
C GLY A 95 9.75 0.16 -15.61
N SER A 96 9.78 -0.06 -14.30
CA SER A 96 8.85 0.59 -13.37
C SER A 96 9.59 1.00 -12.10
N LEU A 97 9.31 2.22 -11.65
CA LEU A 97 9.76 2.74 -10.38
C LEU A 97 8.75 2.36 -9.30
N ILE A 98 9.20 1.66 -8.26
CA ILE A 98 8.38 1.32 -7.10
C ILE A 98 8.78 2.23 -5.95
N THR A 99 7.82 2.98 -5.42
CA THR A 99 7.96 3.76 -4.18
C THR A 99 7.16 3.08 -3.09
N VAL A 100 7.77 2.76 -1.95
CA VAL A 100 7.09 2.17 -0.79
C VAL A 100 7.22 3.10 0.40
N ALA A 101 6.12 3.31 1.11
CA ALA A 101 6.06 4.15 2.30
C ALA A 101 5.37 3.42 3.44
N PHE A 102 5.93 3.54 4.65
CA PHE A 102 5.34 3.01 5.87
C PHE A 102 5.28 4.09 6.93
N GLN A 103 4.12 4.26 7.55
CA GLN A 103 3.99 4.98 8.79
C GLN A 103 3.84 3.97 9.92
N ILE A 104 4.83 3.92 10.82
CA ILE A 104 4.86 2.95 11.93
C ILE A 104 5.10 3.72 13.22
N LEU A 105 4.17 3.58 14.17
CA LEU A 105 4.33 4.11 15.52
C LEU A 105 5.04 3.07 16.38
N VAL A 106 6.31 3.32 16.72
CA VAL A 106 7.12 2.41 17.55
C VAL A 106 6.99 2.76 19.04
N ASP A 107 6.87 4.04 19.36
CA ASP A 107 6.71 4.55 20.72
C ASP A 107 5.80 5.78 20.68
N SER A 108 4.99 5.97 21.72
CA SER A 108 4.12 7.14 21.87
C SER A 108 4.85 8.35 22.44
N VAL A 109 6.06 8.17 22.99
CA VAL A 109 6.91 9.25 23.49
C VAL A 109 7.79 9.79 22.36
N PRO A 110 7.66 11.08 21.97
CA PRO A 110 8.42 11.67 20.86
C PRO A 110 9.95 11.64 21.02
N THR A 111 10.43 11.57 22.26
CA THR A 111 11.85 11.52 22.61
C THR A 111 12.41 10.11 22.74
N ALA A 112 11.57 9.08 22.58
CA ALA A 112 12.01 7.70 22.59
C ALA A 112 12.98 7.46 21.44
N ARG A 113 14.13 6.85 21.76
CA ARG A 113 15.15 6.56 20.74
C ARG A 113 14.73 5.32 19.97
N LEU A 114 14.80 5.38 18.65
CA LEU A 114 14.64 4.20 17.82
C LEU A 114 15.73 3.18 18.19
N SER A 115 15.31 1.98 18.53
CA SER A 115 16.26 0.90 18.81
C SER A 115 16.86 0.37 17.50
N ILE A 116 18.09 -0.14 17.57
CA ILE A 116 18.74 -0.81 16.42
C ILE A 116 17.89 -2.00 15.94
N GLY A 117 17.21 -2.69 16.87
CA GLY A 117 16.27 -3.77 16.56
C GLY A 117 15.09 -3.29 15.72
N SER A 118 14.48 -2.16 16.08
CA SER A 118 13.37 -1.55 15.34
C SER A 118 13.78 -1.19 13.91
N VAL A 119 14.98 -0.62 13.72
CA VAL A 119 15.51 -0.29 12.38
C VAL A 119 15.72 -1.56 11.54
N ALA A 120 16.27 -2.62 12.14
CA ALA A 120 16.46 -3.89 11.45
C ALA A 120 15.12 -4.52 11.01
N THR A 121 14.10 -4.46 11.88
CA THR A 121 12.74 -4.94 11.55
C THR A 121 12.12 -4.15 10.40
N VAL A 122 12.21 -2.81 10.42
CA VAL A 122 11.66 -1.97 9.33
C VAL A 122 12.38 -2.22 8.01
N ASN A 123 13.71 -2.36 8.03
CA ASN A 123 14.48 -2.68 6.82
C ASN A 123 14.06 -4.04 6.23
N SER A 124 13.90 -5.05 7.09
CA SER A 124 13.40 -6.37 6.68
C SER A 124 11.98 -6.30 6.10
N LEU A 125 11.10 -5.49 6.71
CA LEU A 125 9.73 -5.27 6.23
C LEU A 125 9.71 -4.62 4.85
N ILE A 126 10.50 -3.56 4.63
CA ILE A 126 10.60 -2.89 3.32
C ILE A 126 11.10 -3.87 2.28
N LYS A 127 12.20 -4.58 2.56
CA LYS A 127 12.78 -5.56 1.64
C LYS A 127 11.76 -6.64 1.26
N CYS A 128 11.13 -7.28 2.25
CA CYS A 128 10.15 -8.33 2.00
C CYS A 128 8.94 -7.80 1.21
N THR A 129 8.49 -6.58 1.49
CA THR A 129 7.36 -5.96 0.77
C THR A 129 7.71 -5.72 -0.69
N VAL A 130 8.88 -5.14 -0.98
CA VAL A 130 9.33 -4.90 -2.36
C VAL A 130 9.49 -6.22 -3.11
N GLU A 131 10.08 -7.25 -2.49
CA GLU A 131 10.21 -8.58 -3.08
C GLU A 131 8.84 -9.20 -3.40
N ARG A 132 7.86 -9.09 -2.49
CA ARG A 132 6.49 -9.59 -2.72
C ARG A 132 5.76 -8.84 -3.82
N ILE A 133 5.87 -7.51 -3.86
CA ILE A 133 5.29 -6.70 -4.94
C ILE A 133 5.91 -7.11 -6.27
N ARG A 134 7.25 -7.19 -6.32
CA ARG A 134 7.97 -7.62 -7.52
C ARG A 134 7.51 -9.00 -7.97
N ALA A 135 7.39 -9.97 -7.06
CA ALA A 135 6.93 -11.32 -7.38
C ALA A 135 5.48 -11.37 -7.84
N ALA A 136 4.59 -10.54 -7.28
CA ALA A 136 3.18 -10.49 -7.68
C ALA A 136 2.98 -9.85 -9.07
N VAL A 137 3.84 -8.90 -9.45
CA VAL A 137 3.74 -8.16 -10.72
C VAL A 137 4.52 -8.84 -11.85
N MET A 138 5.64 -9.50 -11.53
CA MET A 138 6.39 -10.31 -12.49
C MET A 138 5.68 -11.67 -12.65
N ARG A 139 5.09 -11.95 -13.82
CA ARG A 139 4.62 -13.30 -14.12
C ARG A 139 5.80 -14.27 -14.07
N GLU A 140 5.72 -15.34 -13.29
CA GLU A 140 6.49 -16.55 -13.57
C GLU A 140 6.00 -17.10 -14.92
N THR A 141 6.73 -16.79 -15.99
CA THR A 141 6.70 -17.60 -17.20
C THR A 141 7.31 -18.94 -16.84
N HIS A 142 6.48 -19.84 -16.34
CA HIS A 142 6.80 -21.26 -16.33
C HIS A 142 6.64 -21.75 -17.78
N ASP A 143 7.75 -21.79 -18.51
CA ASP A 143 7.91 -22.65 -19.68
C ASP A 143 7.85 -24.13 -19.27
#